data_AF-A0A0V1I0F5-F1
#
_entry.id   AF-A0A0V1I0F5-F1
#
_cell.length_a   1.000
_cell.length_b   1.000
_cell.length_c   1.000
_cell.angle_alpha   90.00
_cell.angle_beta   90.00
_cell.angle_gamma   90.00
#
_symmetry.space_group_name_H-M   'P 1'
#
loop_
_entity.id
_entity.type
_entity.pdbx_description
1 polymer ?
#
loop_
_entity_poly.entity_id
_entity_poly.type
_entity_poly.pdbx_seq_one_letter_code
_entity_poly.pdbx_strand_id
1 'polypeptide(L)'
;MADNLHLVLNKRNNYNLVYEGRAHLLKHTNFDEKQWICNRVPSGCRGAVYTNLEVNTVLRTTPHAETCSADDSLLYRIEKRNTLKRRAGEETKPVPQIYGEECSSASTNLETAGQFPPYKNVKSAMYRSRAKQDNLRELAAHSVWCMDGTFKIVPEWYHQLFTIHVFKESKLIPLVYSLTVRKDVVSHCENFDNLIVKAAALGVVLQPQTVICDFETALIPAVQGSFPGVHVQGCYFHFCQAVLRKVADLGLRSRYLREAETKKVIKMLMATAFLPLAEVPAAVDLLGRDVTGSVAALFQYFRDEWMTPNRMPLWNGSTETLIQQVTSGRVTANDLRVKNNKYEEVQLRITALTAEYDGGTRTMEQFLKAIAYDVPQPAKRVRRHAAACRQTAANLSIKCDLDCYSNAI
;
A
#
# COMPACT_ATOMS: atom_id res chain seq x y z
N MET A 1 -6.92 -36.18 -21.08
CA MET A 1 -7.57 -34.88 -21.29
C MET A 1 -8.20 -34.92 -22.66
N ALA A 2 -9.41 -34.40 -22.85
CA ALA A 2 -9.96 -34.26 -24.19
C ALA A 2 -8.98 -33.47 -25.08
N ASP A 3 -8.73 -33.94 -26.30
CA ASP A 3 -7.79 -33.30 -27.23
C ASP A 3 -8.14 -31.81 -27.38
N ASN A 4 -7.16 -30.93 -27.22
CA ASN A 4 -7.27 -29.47 -27.32
C ASN A 4 -7.95 -28.69 -26.18
N LEU A 5 -8.18 -29.28 -24.99
CA LEU A 5 -8.71 -28.54 -23.83
C LEU A 5 -7.58 -28.06 -22.88
N HIS A 6 -7.36 -26.75 -22.78
CA HIS A 6 -6.28 -26.17 -21.97
C HIS A 6 -6.75 -25.04 -21.06
N LEU A 7 -6.38 -25.08 -19.79
CA LEU A 7 -6.61 -23.99 -18.85
C LEU A 7 -5.34 -23.14 -18.72
N VAL A 8 -5.40 -21.86 -19.12
CA VAL A 8 -4.22 -20.98 -19.18
C VAL A 8 -4.46 -19.61 -18.55
N LEU A 9 -3.41 -19.05 -17.95
CA LEU A 9 -3.46 -17.69 -17.39
C LEU A 9 -3.51 -16.64 -18.50
N ASN A 10 -4.45 -15.71 -18.40
CA ASN A 10 -4.59 -14.60 -19.32
C ASN A 10 -3.74 -13.38 -18.90
N LYS A 11 -3.85 -12.27 -19.66
CA LYS A 11 -3.10 -11.03 -19.39
C LYS A 11 -3.36 -10.42 -17.99
N ARG A 12 -4.52 -10.72 -17.39
CA ARG A 12 -4.98 -10.25 -16.07
C ARG A 12 -4.73 -11.28 -14.95
N ASN A 13 -4.02 -12.38 -15.24
CA ASN A 13 -3.81 -13.52 -14.32
C ASN A 13 -5.09 -14.24 -13.90
N ASN A 14 -6.17 -14.15 -14.69
CA ASN A 14 -7.32 -15.03 -14.54
C ASN A 14 -7.16 -16.24 -15.47
N TYR A 15 -7.85 -17.33 -15.17
CA TYR A 15 -7.87 -18.49 -16.04
C TYR A 15 -8.81 -18.28 -17.23
N ASN A 16 -8.29 -18.59 -18.42
CA ASN A 16 -9.05 -18.78 -19.64
C ASN A 16 -9.03 -20.25 -20.01
N LEU A 17 -10.14 -20.73 -20.56
CA LEU A 17 -10.19 -22.01 -21.25
C LEU A 17 -9.85 -21.78 -22.71
N VAL A 18 -8.78 -22.42 -23.21
CA VAL A 18 -8.50 -22.52 -24.64
C VAL A 18 -9.00 -23.87 -25.11
N TYR A 19 -9.92 -23.84 -26.06
CA TYR A 19 -10.50 -25.02 -26.69
C TYR A 19 -10.67 -24.73 -28.19
N GLU A 20 -10.20 -25.65 -29.03
CA GLU A 20 -10.26 -25.54 -30.51
C GLU A 20 -9.80 -24.17 -31.04
N GLY A 21 -8.60 -23.73 -30.61
CA GLY A 21 -8.00 -22.47 -31.06
C GLY A 21 -8.74 -21.20 -30.60
N ARG A 22 -9.68 -21.30 -29.66
CA ARG A 22 -10.48 -20.17 -29.15
C ARG A 22 -10.35 -20.04 -27.64
N ALA A 23 -10.22 -18.79 -27.17
CA ALA A 23 -10.19 -18.50 -25.74
C ALA A 23 -11.60 -18.18 -25.22
N HIS A 24 -11.89 -18.73 -24.04
CA HIS A 24 -13.14 -18.58 -23.33
C HIS A 24 -12.88 -18.10 -21.90
N LEU A 25 -13.80 -17.27 -21.39
CA LEU A 25 -13.79 -16.70 -20.04
C LEU A 25 -14.79 -17.46 -19.18
N LEU A 26 -14.42 -17.79 -17.95
CA LEU A 26 -15.38 -18.39 -17.00
C LEU A 26 -16.51 -17.40 -16.74
N LYS A 27 -17.76 -17.84 -16.96
CA LYS A 27 -18.96 -17.04 -16.68
C LYS A 27 -19.63 -17.50 -15.39
N HIS A 28 -19.90 -18.80 -15.27
CA HIS A 28 -20.59 -19.38 -14.12
C HIS A 28 -19.96 -20.73 -13.73
N THR A 29 -20.01 -21.04 -12.43
CA THR A 29 -19.81 -22.40 -11.91
C THR A 29 -21.15 -22.83 -11.33
N ASN A 30 -21.75 -23.86 -11.92
CA ASN A 30 -23.01 -24.48 -11.47
C ASN A 30 -22.68 -25.66 -10.55
N PHE A 31 -23.69 -26.45 -10.15
CA PHE A 31 -23.51 -27.58 -9.23
C PHE A 31 -22.58 -28.68 -9.78
N ASP A 32 -22.62 -28.94 -11.08
CA ASP A 32 -21.93 -30.05 -11.74
C ASP A 32 -21.00 -29.60 -12.89
N GLU A 33 -21.06 -28.32 -13.29
CA GLU A 33 -20.37 -27.83 -14.48
C GLU A 33 -19.85 -26.40 -14.36
N LYS A 34 -18.93 -26.05 -15.26
CA LYS A 34 -18.46 -24.68 -15.49
C LYS A 34 -18.84 -24.22 -16.89
N GLN A 35 -19.43 -23.04 -16.98
CA GLN A 35 -19.76 -22.39 -18.25
C GLN A 35 -18.67 -21.37 -18.61
N TRP A 36 -18.13 -21.52 -19.82
CA TRP A 36 -17.09 -20.66 -20.39
C TRP A 36 -17.62 -19.98 -21.64
N ILE A 37 -17.56 -18.65 -21.72
CA ILE A 37 -18.04 -17.88 -22.88
C ILE A 37 -16.89 -17.39 -23.75
N CYS A 38 -17.09 -17.35 -25.07
CA CYS A 38 -16.07 -16.87 -26.01
C CYS A 38 -15.59 -15.46 -25.65
N ASN A 39 -14.29 -15.24 -25.68
CA ASN A 39 -13.68 -13.91 -25.50
C ASN A 39 -14.17 -12.89 -26.56
N ARG A 40 -14.59 -13.35 -27.75
CA ARG A 40 -15.08 -12.49 -28.85
C ARG A 40 -16.56 -12.09 -28.72
N VAL A 41 -17.15 -12.15 -27.53
CA VAL A 41 -18.51 -11.61 -27.26
C VAL A 41 -18.66 -10.15 -27.69
N PRO A 42 -17.69 -9.24 -27.46
CA PRO A 42 -17.78 -7.86 -27.96
C PRO A 42 -17.82 -7.76 -29.49
N SER A 43 -17.34 -8.77 -30.21
CA SER A 43 -17.40 -8.89 -31.66
C SER A 43 -18.64 -9.66 -32.15
N GLY A 44 -19.62 -9.90 -31.27
CA GLY A 44 -20.89 -10.56 -31.59
C GLY A 44 -20.91 -12.08 -31.41
N CYS A 45 -19.81 -12.72 -30.98
CA CYS A 45 -19.77 -14.17 -30.82
C CYS A 45 -20.46 -14.64 -29.53
N ARG A 46 -21.38 -15.60 -29.62
CA ARG A 46 -22.07 -16.20 -28.46
C ARG A 46 -21.67 -17.66 -28.18
N GLY A 47 -20.57 -18.11 -28.79
CA GLY A 47 -20.04 -19.45 -28.55
C GLY A 47 -19.64 -19.64 -27.09
N ALA A 48 -19.87 -20.83 -26.57
CA ALA A 48 -19.62 -21.21 -25.19
C ALA A 48 -19.22 -22.68 -25.10
N VAL A 49 -18.45 -23.00 -24.07
CA VAL A 49 -18.00 -24.34 -23.75
C VAL A 49 -18.42 -24.63 -22.32
N TYR A 50 -18.93 -25.83 -22.07
CA TYR A 50 -19.32 -26.29 -20.74
C TYR A 50 -18.43 -27.47 -20.38
N THR A 51 -17.81 -27.42 -19.21
CA THR A 51 -16.91 -28.47 -18.72
C THR A 51 -17.38 -29.01 -17.39
N ASN A 52 -16.86 -30.17 -16.98
CA ASN A 52 -16.96 -30.57 -15.57
C ASN A 52 -16.21 -29.59 -14.66
N LEU A 53 -16.41 -29.70 -13.34
CA LEU A 53 -15.82 -28.79 -12.35
C LEU A 53 -14.28 -28.78 -12.37
N GLU A 54 -13.65 -29.90 -12.70
CA GLU A 54 -12.20 -30.07 -12.82
C GLU A 54 -11.62 -29.57 -14.15
N VAL A 55 -12.47 -29.20 -15.11
CA VAL A 55 -12.08 -28.67 -16.43
C VAL A 55 -11.18 -29.64 -17.22
N ASN A 56 -11.39 -30.94 -17.06
CA ASN A 56 -10.65 -31.97 -17.82
C ASN A 56 -11.49 -32.60 -18.95
N THR A 57 -12.80 -32.35 -18.95
CA THR A 57 -13.77 -32.91 -19.90
C THR A 57 -14.73 -31.82 -20.39
N VAL A 58 -14.96 -31.75 -21.71
CA VAL A 58 -16.01 -30.93 -22.31
C VAL A 58 -17.33 -31.70 -22.29
N LEU A 59 -18.36 -31.11 -21.69
CA LEU A 59 -19.70 -31.68 -21.58
C LEU A 59 -20.56 -31.31 -22.79
N ARG A 60 -20.50 -30.04 -23.23
CA ARG A 60 -21.20 -29.53 -24.42
C ARG A 60 -20.64 -28.19 -24.89
N THR A 61 -20.98 -27.79 -26.10
CA THR A 61 -20.60 -26.49 -26.69
C THR A 61 -21.82 -25.80 -27.31
N THR A 62 -21.75 -24.47 -27.46
CA THR A 62 -22.66 -23.71 -28.33
C THR A 62 -21.90 -23.19 -29.54
N PRO A 63 -22.54 -23.11 -30.72
CA PRO A 63 -21.89 -22.67 -31.94
C PRO A 63 -21.27 -21.27 -31.81
N HIS A 64 -20.08 -21.11 -32.40
CA HIS A 64 -19.47 -19.81 -32.59
C HIS A 64 -20.08 -19.11 -33.81
N ALA A 65 -20.09 -17.77 -33.80
CA ALA A 65 -20.40 -16.99 -34.99
C ALA A 65 -19.40 -17.32 -36.13
N GLU A 66 -19.85 -17.26 -37.38
CA GLU A 66 -19.00 -17.54 -38.56
C GLU A 66 -17.75 -16.65 -38.61
N THR A 67 -17.85 -15.41 -38.13
CA THR A 67 -16.74 -14.45 -38.04
C THR A 67 -15.73 -14.76 -36.92
N CYS A 68 -15.98 -15.79 -36.10
CA CYS A 68 -15.13 -16.19 -34.98
C CYS A 68 -14.16 -17.30 -35.38
N SER A 69 -13.15 -16.93 -36.18
CA SER A 69 -12.07 -17.83 -36.61
C SER A 69 -11.24 -18.36 -35.45
N ALA A 70 -10.94 -19.66 -35.49
CA ALA A 70 -9.97 -20.30 -34.62
C ALA A 70 -8.55 -19.79 -34.92
N ASP A 71 -7.67 -19.88 -33.93
CA ASP A 71 -6.28 -19.49 -34.02
C ASP A 71 -5.45 -20.56 -33.29
N ASP A 72 -4.92 -21.51 -34.05
CA ASP A 72 -4.21 -22.68 -33.51
C ASP A 72 -2.92 -22.27 -32.78
N SER A 73 -2.38 -21.09 -33.11
CA SER A 73 -1.21 -20.49 -32.46
C SER A 73 -1.54 -19.68 -31.19
N LEU A 74 -2.81 -19.60 -30.80
CA LEU A 74 -3.25 -18.84 -29.63
C LEU A 74 -2.65 -19.40 -28.33
N LEU A 75 -2.74 -20.72 -28.16
CA LEU A 75 -2.24 -21.41 -26.96
C LEU A 75 -0.75 -21.15 -26.79
N TYR A 76 0.02 -21.42 -27.85
CA TYR A 76 1.47 -21.19 -27.91
C TYR A 76 1.84 -19.75 -27.50
N ARG A 77 1.15 -18.73 -28.06
CA ARG A 77 1.40 -17.32 -27.72
C ARG A 77 1.07 -16.98 -26.26
N ILE A 78 0.05 -17.59 -25.69
CA ILE A 78 -0.30 -17.39 -24.27
C ILE A 78 0.77 -18.02 -23.38
N GLU A 79 1.15 -19.27 -23.66
CA GLU A 79 2.16 -20.00 -22.91
C GLU A 79 3.52 -19.30 -22.95
N LYS A 80 4.02 -18.92 -24.12
CA LYS A 80 5.28 -18.18 -24.25
C LYS A 80 5.26 -16.85 -23.51
N ARG A 81 4.14 -16.11 -23.56
CA ARG A 81 3.98 -14.89 -22.74
C ARG A 81 4.05 -15.20 -21.24
N ASN A 82 3.41 -16.28 -20.79
CA ASN A 82 3.41 -16.67 -19.38
C ASN A 82 4.80 -17.11 -18.92
N THR A 83 5.54 -17.88 -19.72
CA THR A 83 6.94 -18.22 -19.49
C THR A 83 7.80 -16.96 -19.37
N LEU A 84 7.71 -16.03 -20.32
CA LEU A 84 8.44 -14.76 -20.27
C LEU A 84 8.13 -13.95 -19.01
N LYS A 85 6.86 -13.86 -18.60
CA LYS A 85 6.46 -13.18 -17.36
C LYS A 85 7.04 -13.88 -16.13
N ARG A 86 6.98 -15.22 -16.08
CA ARG A 86 7.47 -16.03 -14.97
C ARG A 86 8.98 -15.85 -14.81
N ARG A 87 9.74 -16.11 -15.88
CA ARG A 87 11.20 -15.92 -15.92
C ARG A 87 11.60 -14.49 -15.58
N ALA A 88 10.90 -13.49 -16.13
CA ALA A 88 11.14 -12.09 -15.80
C ALA A 88 10.81 -11.72 -14.35
N GLY A 89 9.99 -12.49 -13.65
CA GLY A 89 9.86 -12.35 -12.21
C GLY A 89 11.06 -12.98 -11.49
N GLU A 90 11.27 -14.27 -11.77
CA GLU A 90 12.11 -15.15 -10.95
C GLU A 90 13.62 -14.93 -11.14
N GLU A 91 14.06 -14.65 -12.37
CA GLU A 91 15.48 -14.54 -12.71
C GLU A 91 16.03 -13.13 -12.53
N THR A 92 17.29 -13.02 -12.09
CA THR A 92 17.99 -11.74 -11.92
C THR A 92 18.50 -11.12 -13.23
N LYS A 93 18.61 -11.92 -14.30
CA LYS A 93 19.09 -11.49 -15.63
C LYS A 93 18.26 -10.35 -16.22
N PRO A 94 18.84 -9.37 -16.94
CA PRO A 94 18.08 -8.30 -17.58
C PRO A 94 16.90 -8.79 -18.42
N VAL A 95 15.74 -8.13 -18.33
CA VAL A 95 14.51 -8.47 -19.10
C VAL A 95 14.78 -8.64 -20.61
N PRO A 96 15.59 -7.79 -21.28
CA PRO A 96 15.93 -8.01 -22.69
C PRO A 96 16.69 -9.32 -22.94
N GLN A 97 17.57 -9.72 -22.02
CA GLN A 97 18.32 -10.97 -22.13
C GLN A 97 17.40 -12.18 -21.99
N ILE A 98 16.48 -12.17 -21.00
CA ILE A 98 15.48 -13.23 -20.82
C ILE A 98 14.64 -13.39 -22.10
N TYR A 99 14.18 -12.28 -22.69
CA TYR A 99 13.45 -12.32 -23.95
C TYR A 99 14.29 -12.91 -25.09
N GLY A 100 15.56 -12.50 -25.21
CA GLY A 100 16.48 -13.00 -26.22
C GLY A 100 16.68 -14.52 -26.12
N GLU A 101 16.91 -15.03 -24.91
CA GLU A 101 17.09 -16.48 -24.66
C GLU A 101 15.84 -17.29 -25.05
N GLU A 102 14.65 -16.86 -24.62
CA GLU A 102 13.39 -17.52 -24.99
C GLU A 102 13.08 -17.43 -26.49
N CYS A 103 13.38 -16.28 -27.11
CA CYS A 103 13.18 -16.08 -28.54
C CYS A 103 14.11 -17.01 -29.34
N SER A 104 15.39 -17.10 -28.97
CA SER A 104 16.35 -18.00 -29.61
C SER A 104 15.94 -19.46 -29.46
N SER A 105 15.46 -19.86 -28.28
CA SER A 105 14.93 -21.22 -28.06
C SER A 105 13.66 -21.48 -28.87
N ALA A 106 12.78 -20.50 -29.03
CA ALA A 106 11.56 -20.65 -29.83
C ALA A 106 11.85 -20.73 -31.34
N SER A 107 12.89 -20.04 -31.81
CA SER A 107 13.28 -20.01 -33.23
C SER A 107 13.77 -21.35 -33.78
N THR A 108 14.10 -22.33 -32.93
CA THR A 108 14.52 -23.67 -33.38
C THR A 108 13.37 -24.50 -33.95
N ASN A 109 12.12 -24.10 -33.74
CA ASN A 109 10.94 -24.74 -34.31
C ASN A 109 10.36 -23.85 -35.43
N LEU A 110 10.59 -24.24 -36.69
CA LEU A 110 10.17 -23.46 -37.87
C LEU A 110 8.66 -23.24 -37.97
N GLU A 111 7.84 -24.18 -37.48
CA GLU A 111 6.38 -24.08 -37.55
C GLU A 111 5.81 -23.02 -36.60
N THR A 112 6.47 -22.80 -35.46
CA THR A 112 5.98 -21.90 -34.39
C THR A 112 6.81 -20.64 -34.21
N ALA A 113 7.99 -20.54 -34.83
CA ALA A 113 8.89 -19.39 -34.72
C ALA A 113 8.21 -18.06 -35.09
N GLY A 114 7.47 -18.03 -36.20
CA GLY A 114 6.74 -16.84 -36.65
C GLY A 114 5.61 -16.39 -35.72
N GLN A 115 5.19 -17.26 -34.79
CA GLN A 115 4.12 -17.00 -33.84
C GLN A 115 4.63 -16.46 -32.50
N PHE A 116 5.96 -16.42 -32.29
CA PHE A 116 6.52 -15.94 -31.02
C PHE A 116 6.13 -14.48 -30.75
N PRO A 117 5.68 -14.14 -29.52
CA PRO A 117 5.15 -12.80 -29.25
C PRO A 117 6.24 -11.73 -29.34
N PRO A 118 6.05 -10.64 -30.12
CA PRO A 118 7.04 -9.58 -30.26
C PRO A 118 7.35 -8.90 -28.92
N TYR A 119 8.62 -8.49 -28.71
CA TYR A 119 9.07 -7.86 -27.47
C TYR A 119 8.18 -6.69 -27.03
N LYS A 120 7.79 -5.79 -27.94
CA LYS A 120 6.90 -4.66 -27.65
C LYS A 120 5.56 -5.07 -27.01
N ASN A 121 5.05 -6.26 -27.33
CA ASN A 121 3.76 -6.78 -26.83
C ASN A 121 3.89 -7.44 -25.44
N VAL A 122 5.10 -7.77 -25.00
CA VAL A 122 5.36 -8.48 -23.74
C VAL A 122 6.20 -7.66 -22.76
N LYS A 123 6.95 -6.65 -23.23
CA LYS A 123 7.86 -5.80 -22.45
C LYS A 123 7.23 -5.32 -21.16
N SER A 124 6.12 -4.57 -21.22
CA SER A 124 5.49 -4.01 -20.02
C SER A 124 5.00 -5.09 -19.05
N ALA A 125 4.56 -6.25 -19.56
CA ALA A 125 4.13 -7.35 -18.70
C ALA A 125 5.31 -8.02 -17.98
N MET A 126 6.45 -8.17 -18.66
CA MET A 126 7.68 -8.69 -18.06
C MET A 126 8.21 -7.76 -16.97
N TYR A 127 8.35 -6.46 -17.27
CA TYR A 127 8.80 -5.48 -16.27
C TYR A 127 7.84 -5.36 -15.07
N ARG A 128 6.52 -5.43 -15.28
CA ARG A 128 5.56 -5.47 -14.17
C ARG A 128 5.70 -6.75 -13.34
N SER A 129 5.97 -7.89 -13.97
CA SER A 129 6.20 -9.15 -13.26
C SER A 129 7.43 -9.05 -12.36
N ARG A 130 8.54 -8.52 -12.91
CA ARG A 130 9.78 -8.22 -12.18
C ARG A 130 9.52 -7.30 -10.99
N ALA A 131 8.96 -6.13 -11.24
CA ALA A 131 8.69 -5.13 -10.20
C ALA A 131 7.79 -5.69 -9.08
N LYS A 132 6.81 -6.53 -9.41
CA LYS A 132 5.95 -7.17 -8.40
C LYS A 132 6.74 -8.08 -7.47
N GLN A 133 7.66 -8.88 -8.00
CA GLN A 133 8.49 -9.77 -7.18
C GLN A 133 9.53 -8.98 -6.37
N ASP A 134 10.16 -7.98 -7.00
CA ASP A 134 11.11 -7.10 -6.33
C ASP A 134 10.45 -6.34 -5.18
N ASN A 135 9.22 -5.85 -5.34
CA ASN A 135 8.47 -5.18 -4.28
C ASN A 135 8.24 -6.08 -3.05
N LEU A 136 7.93 -7.36 -3.23
CA LEU A 136 7.70 -8.27 -2.11
C LEU A 136 9.00 -8.67 -1.41
N ARG A 137 10.09 -8.85 -2.18
CA ARG A 137 11.43 -9.07 -1.62
C ARG A 137 11.93 -7.85 -0.87
N GLU A 138 11.72 -6.66 -1.43
CA GLU A 138 12.05 -5.39 -0.79
C GLU A 138 11.26 -5.20 0.50
N LEU A 139 9.96 -5.51 0.47
CA LEU A 139 9.10 -5.47 1.66
C LEU A 139 9.61 -6.43 2.75
N ALA A 140 9.99 -7.66 2.37
CA ALA A 140 10.55 -8.65 3.30
C ALA A 140 11.92 -8.25 3.86
N ALA A 141 12.73 -7.50 3.10
CA ALA A 141 14.04 -7.04 3.52
C ALA A 141 13.98 -5.94 4.61
N HIS A 142 12.81 -5.33 4.83
CA HIS A 142 12.64 -4.26 5.80
C HIS A 142 11.82 -4.74 7.01
N SER A 143 12.34 -4.49 8.21
CA SER A 143 11.69 -4.84 9.47
C SER A 143 10.59 -3.86 9.88
N VAL A 144 10.60 -2.63 9.35
CA VAL A 144 9.62 -1.59 9.66
C VAL A 144 8.76 -1.28 8.44
N TRP A 145 7.45 -1.50 8.57
CA TRP A 145 6.48 -1.19 7.52
C TRP A 145 5.60 -0.02 7.92
N CYS A 146 5.19 0.79 6.95
CA CYS A 146 4.22 1.85 7.15
C CYS A 146 2.94 1.56 6.34
N MET A 147 1.79 1.58 7.00
CA MET A 147 0.50 1.31 6.37
C MET A 147 -0.35 2.59 6.38
N ASP A 148 -0.93 2.92 5.23
CA ASP A 148 -1.79 4.09 5.08
C ASP A 148 -2.97 3.79 4.18
N GLY A 149 -4.09 4.44 4.47
CA GLY A 149 -5.35 4.23 3.80
C GLY A 149 -5.92 5.54 3.26
N THR A 150 -6.11 5.61 1.95
CA THR A 150 -6.63 6.81 1.27
C THR A 150 -8.04 6.63 0.75
N PHE A 151 -8.94 7.55 1.09
CA PHE A 151 -10.39 7.43 0.86
C PHE A 151 -10.93 8.19 -0.36
N LYS A 152 -10.24 9.24 -0.82
CA LYS A 152 -10.82 10.21 -1.80
C LYS A 152 -10.56 9.88 -3.27
N ILE A 153 -9.92 8.76 -3.56
CA ILE A 153 -9.36 8.48 -4.89
C ILE A 153 -9.67 7.05 -5.36
N VAL A 154 -10.70 6.46 -4.75
CA VAL A 154 -11.14 5.11 -5.06
C VAL A 154 -12.38 5.15 -5.95
N PRO A 155 -12.53 4.20 -6.88
CA PRO A 155 -13.78 4.02 -7.61
C PRO A 155 -14.95 3.80 -6.65
N GLU A 156 -16.16 4.16 -7.07
CA GLU A 156 -17.38 4.20 -6.26
C GLU A 156 -17.66 2.93 -5.42
N TRP A 157 -17.24 1.76 -5.91
CA TRP A 157 -17.45 0.46 -5.27
C TRP A 157 -16.44 0.12 -4.17
N TYR A 158 -15.38 0.92 -4.00
CA TYR A 158 -14.35 0.69 -3.01
C TYR A 158 -14.39 1.78 -1.94
N HIS A 159 -14.13 1.38 -0.71
CA HIS A 159 -14.16 2.27 0.45
C HIS A 159 -12.79 2.93 0.69
N GLN A 160 -11.68 2.27 0.33
CA GLN A 160 -10.34 2.79 0.59
C GLN A 160 -9.28 2.14 -0.33
N LEU A 161 -8.26 2.93 -0.67
CA LEU A 161 -7.00 2.43 -1.22
C LEU A 161 -6.04 2.25 -0.05
N PHE A 162 -5.77 1.01 0.31
CA PHE A 162 -4.82 0.63 1.35
C PHE A 162 -3.44 0.42 0.73
N THR A 163 -2.40 0.89 1.41
CA THR A 163 -1.02 0.88 0.90
C THR A 163 -0.03 0.50 1.98
N ILE A 164 0.98 -0.29 1.60
CA ILE A 164 2.10 -0.66 2.47
C ILE A 164 3.39 -0.10 1.88
N HIS A 165 4.15 0.56 2.73
CA HIS A 165 5.37 1.28 2.40
C HIS A 165 6.53 0.82 3.25
N VAL A 166 7.74 1.07 2.76
CA VAL A 166 8.99 0.94 3.52
C VAL A 166 9.78 2.24 3.45
N PHE A 167 10.66 2.44 4.42
CA PHE A 167 11.67 3.48 4.37
C PHE A 167 12.93 2.97 3.67
N LYS A 168 13.31 3.62 2.57
CA LYS A 168 14.55 3.33 1.84
C LYS A 168 15.21 4.64 1.42
N GLU A 169 16.50 4.79 1.72
CA GLU A 169 17.29 5.99 1.38
C GLU A 169 16.57 7.30 1.76
N SER A 170 16.06 7.35 2.98
CA SER A 170 15.33 8.52 3.53
C SER A 170 14.04 8.87 2.78
N LYS A 171 13.46 7.92 2.04
CA LYS A 171 12.19 8.07 1.33
C LYS A 171 11.21 7.00 1.77
N LEU A 172 9.94 7.39 1.87
CA LEU A 172 8.83 6.46 2.06
C LEU A 172 8.39 5.94 0.69
N ILE A 173 8.62 4.66 0.43
CA ILE A 173 8.35 4.04 -0.87
C ILE A 173 7.14 3.10 -0.76
N PRO A 174 6.04 3.33 -1.49
CA PRO A 174 4.92 2.42 -1.55
C PRO A 174 5.24 1.19 -2.40
N LEU A 175 5.09 0.00 -1.81
CA LEU A 175 5.40 -1.29 -2.46
C LEU A 175 4.17 -2.14 -2.73
N VAL A 176 3.15 -2.06 -1.87
CA VAL A 176 1.90 -2.83 -2.00
C VAL A 176 0.72 -1.88 -2.00
N TYR A 177 -0.26 -2.21 -2.85
CA TYR A 177 -1.51 -1.48 -3.00
C TYR A 177 -2.66 -2.49 -2.97
N SER A 178 -3.71 -2.21 -2.19
CA SER A 178 -4.95 -2.98 -2.15
C SER A 178 -6.15 -2.04 -2.21
N LEU A 179 -7.14 -2.39 -3.02
CA LEU A 179 -8.43 -1.71 -3.02
C LEU A 179 -9.38 -2.50 -2.13
N THR A 180 -9.89 -1.86 -1.08
CA THR A 180 -10.74 -2.52 -0.09
C THR A 180 -12.18 -2.03 -0.22
N VAL A 181 -13.12 -2.97 -0.15
CA VAL A 181 -14.56 -2.68 -0.21
C VAL A 181 -15.11 -2.31 1.17
N ARG A 182 -14.46 -2.78 2.24
CA ARG A 182 -14.79 -2.49 3.64
C ARG A 182 -13.52 -2.21 4.43
N LYS A 183 -13.69 -1.66 5.63
CA LYS A 183 -12.64 -1.30 6.60
C LYS A 183 -12.79 -2.04 7.93
N ASP A 184 -13.31 -3.27 7.87
CA ASP A 184 -13.45 -4.13 9.02
C ASP A 184 -12.21 -5.02 9.17
N VAL A 185 -12.07 -5.67 10.34
CA VAL A 185 -10.92 -6.52 10.67
C VAL A 185 -10.78 -7.65 9.64
N VAL A 186 -11.89 -8.28 9.26
CA VAL A 186 -11.93 -9.41 8.33
C VAL A 186 -11.34 -9.01 6.97
N SER A 187 -11.73 -7.85 6.45
CA SER A 187 -11.25 -7.37 5.15
C SER A 187 -9.74 -7.09 5.15
N HIS A 188 -9.21 -6.57 6.26
CA HIS A 188 -7.77 -6.39 6.41
C HIS A 188 -7.04 -7.73 6.55
N CYS A 189 -7.56 -8.68 7.33
CA CYS A 189 -7.01 -10.03 7.40
C CYS A 189 -6.97 -10.70 6.00
N GLU A 190 -8.06 -10.63 5.23
CA GLU A 190 -8.10 -11.15 3.86
C GLU A 190 -7.02 -10.51 2.96
N ASN A 191 -6.77 -9.20 3.11
CA ASN A 191 -5.69 -8.53 2.38
C ASN A 191 -4.32 -9.09 2.75
N PHE A 192 -4.06 -9.30 4.05
CA PHE A 192 -2.80 -9.83 4.55
C PHE A 192 -2.61 -11.29 4.19
N ASP A 193 -3.64 -12.13 4.28
CA ASP A 193 -3.59 -13.54 3.86
C ASP A 193 -3.24 -13.64 2.38
N ASN A 194 -3.89 -12.84 1.53
CA ASN A 194 -3.58 -12.77 0.11
C ASN A 194 -2.14 -12.28 -0.16
N LEU A 195 -1.62 -11.36 0.66
CA LEU A 195 -0.25 -10.88 0.56
C LEU A 195 0.76 -11.98 0.95
N ILE A 196 0.50 -12.68 2.06
CA ILE A 196 1.33 -13.77 2.57
C ILE A 196 1.37 -14.92 1.57
N VAL A 197 0.22 -15.35 1.03
CA VAL A 197 0.15 -16.40 -0.01
C VAL A 197 0.96 -16.00 -1.24
N LYS A 198 0.88 -14.73 -1.68
CA LYS A 198 1.66 -14.22 -2.82
C LYS A 198 3.16 -14.19 -2.54
N ALA A 199 3.58 -13.90 -1.31
CA ALA A 199 4.99 -13.93 -0.93
C ALA A 199 5.52 -15.36 -0.80
N ALA A 200 4.75 -16.26 -0.18
CA ALA A 200 5.09 -17.68 -0.05
C ALA A 200 5.29 -18.36 -1.41
N ALA A 201 4.44 -18.04 -2.40
CA ALA A 201 4.60 -18.51 -3.78
C ALA A 201 5.92 -18.06 -4.45
N LEU A 202 6.61 -17.07 -3.89
CA LEU A 202 7.92 -16.59 -4.34
C LEU A 202 9.07 -17.07 -3.45
N GLY A 203 8.80 -17.94 -2.47
CA GLY A 203 9.78 -18.35 -1.46
C GLY A 203 10.20 -17.22 -0.52
N VAL A 204 9.35 -16.19 -0.37
CA VAL A 204 9.61 -15.03 0.49
C VAL A 204 8.75 -15.14 1.74
N VAL A 205 9.38 -15.00 2.91
CA VAL A 205 8.69 -14.90 4.19
C VAL A 205 8.54 -13.42 4.55
N LEU A 206 7.33 -13.01 4.88
CA LEU A 206 7.01 -11.67 5.33
C LEU A 206 6.92 -11.66 6.85
N GLN A 207 7.84 -10.95 7.51
CA GLN A 207 7.89 -10.89 8.97
C GLN A 207 8.32 -9.48 9.43
N PRO A 208 7.41 -8.49 9.36
CA PRO A 208 7.71 -7.17 9.92
C PRO A 208 7.91 -7.29 11.44
N GLN A 209 8.89 -6.57 11.97
CA GLN A 209 9.07 -6.40 13.41
C GLN A 209 8.21 -5.26 13.94
N THR A 210 8.08 -4.18 13.15
CA THR A 210 7.26 -3.02 13.50
C THR A 210 6.36 -2.62 12.34
N VAL A 211 5.09 -2.36 12.64
CA VAL A 211 4.14 -1.75 11.71
C VAL A 211 3.71 -0.40 12.26
N ILE A 212 3.96 0.65 11.48
CA ILE A 212 3.50 2.00 11.74
C ILE A 212 2.22 2.23 10.94
N CYS A 213 1.09 2.50 11.59
CA CYS A 213 -0.18 2.73 10.92
C CYS A 213 -0.96 3.88 11.54
N ASP A 214 -2.05 4.30 10.89
CA ASP A 214 -3.00 5.19 11.54
C ASP A 214 -3.73 4.49 12.70
N PHE A 215 -4.57 5.23 13.42
CA PHE A 215 -5.31 4.70 14.58
C PHE A 215 -6.61 4.02 14.17
N GLU A 216 -6.66 3.40 12.99
CA GLU A 216 -7.83 2.68 12.52
C GLU A 216 -8.06 1.43 13.39
N THR A 217 -9.21 1.40 14.09
CA THR A 217 -9.55 0.37 15.08
C THR A 217 -9.50 -1.06 14.52
N ALA A 218 -9.79 -1.23 13.23
CA ALA A 218 -9.80 -2.53 12.58
C ALA A 218 -8.41 -3.01 12.11
N LEU A 219 -7.50 -2.08 11.79
CA LEU A 219 -6.21 -2.39 11.20
C LEU A 219 -5.25 -3.00 12.22
N ILE A 220 -5.20 -2.46 13.43
CA ILE A 220 -4.32 -2.91 14.51
C ILE A 220 -4.53 -4.41 14.83
N PRO A 221 -5.74 -4.88 15.18
CA PRO A 221 -5.96 -6.30 15.48
C PRO A 221 -5.74 -7.20 14.25
N ALA A 222 -6.02 -6.71 13.02
CA ALA A 222 -5.74 -7.47 11.81
C ALA A 222 -4.24 -7.68 11.60
N VAL A 223 -3.42 -6.64 11.78
CA VAL A 223 -1.96 -6.73 11.69
C VAL A 223 -1.41 -7.69 12.74
N GLN A 224 -1.86 -7.58 13.99
CA GLN A 224 -1.41 -8.46 15.08
C GLN A 224 -1.84 -9.92 14.87
N GLY A 225 -3.02 -10.14 14.28
CA GLY A 225 -3.51 -11.48 13.93
C GLY A 225 -2.72 -12.11 12.78
N SER A 226 -2.38 -11.33 11.74
CA SER A 226 -1.67 -11.82 10.56
C SER A 226 -0.15 -11.93 10.75
N PHE A 227 0.45 -11.14 11.63
CA PHE A 227 1.90 -11.12 11.89
C PHE A 227 2.16 -11.27 13.40
N PRO A 228 2.21 -12.50 13.94
CA PRO A 228 2.45 -12.73 15.36
C PRO A 228 3.78 -12.13 15.84
N GLY A 229 3.74 -11.44 16.98
CA GLY A 229 4.92 -10.79 17.58
C GLY A 229 5.28 -9.43 16.97
N VAL A 230 4.52 -8.93 16.00
CA VAL A 230 4.72 -7.58 15.45
C VAL A 230 4.41 -6.51 16.49
N HIS A 231 5.29 -5.52 16.59
CA HIS A 231 5.01 -4.31 17.34
C HIS A 231 4.19 -3.35 16.46
N VAL A 232 2.98 -2.99 16.89
CA VAL A 232 2.16 -1.99 16.19
C VAL A 232 2.34 -0.64 16.87
N GLN A 233 2.69 0.35 16.06
CA GLN A 233 2.89 1.72 16.47
C GLN A 233 1.96 2.65 15.69
N GLY A 234 1.34 3.57 16.40
CA GLY A 234 0.55 4.65 15.83
C GLY A 234 1.43 5.67 15.13
N CYS A 235 0.93 6.18 14.01
CA CYS A 235 1.65 7.15 13.21
C CYS A 235 1.65 8.52 13.90
N TYR A 236 2.84 9.04 14.23
CA TYR A 236 3.06 10.35 14.84
C TYR A 236 2.41 11.49 14.05
N PHE A 237 2.46 11.41 12.72
CA PHE A 237 1.80 12.40 11.86
C PHE A 237 0.28 12.39 12.05
N HIS A 238 -0.34 11.20 12.07
CA HIS A 238 -1.77 11.06 12.30
C HIS A 238 -2.18 11.40 13.74
N PHE A 239 -1.31 11.13 14.71
CA PHE A 239 -1.46 11.56 16.10
C PHE A 239 -1.50 13.09 16.20
N CYS A 240 -0.51 13.77 15.62
CA CYS A 240 -0.47 15.23 15.59
C CYS A 240 -1.69 15.81 14.88
N GLN A 241 -2.13 15.20 13.77
CA GLN A 241 -3.36 15.61 13.09
C GLN A 241 -4.60 15.45 13.98
N ALA A 242 -4.70 14.37 14.76
CA ALA A 242 -5.83 14.16 15.65
C ALA A 242 -5.86 15.20 16.78
N VAL A 243 -4.71 15.49 17.40
CA VAL A 243 -4.58 16.58 18.39
C VAL A 243 -4.97 17.92 17.77
N LEU A 244 -4.47 18.25 16.57
CA LEU A 244 -4.78 19.50 15.89
C LEU A 244 -6.24 19.61 15.40
N ARG A 245 -6.89 18.48 15.08
CA ARG A 245 -8.34 18.45 14.84
C ARG A 245 -9.08 18.83 16.12
N LYS A 246 -8.72 18.24 17.26
CA LYS A 246 -9.34 18.63 18.54
C LYS A 246 -9.09 20.09 18.91
N VAL A 247 -7.89 20.62 18.66
CA VAL A 247 -7.59 22.05 18.80
C VAL A 247 -8.57 22.90 17.98
N ALA A 248 -8.89 22.49 16.75
CA ALA A 248 -9.87 23.19 15.93
C ALA A 248 -11.29 23.07 16.50
N ASP A 249 -11.71 21.87 16.92
CA ASP A 249 -13.04 21.59 17.48
C ASP A 249 -13.30 22.39 18.77
N LEU A 250 -12.25 22.66 19.56
CA LEU A 250 -12.31 23.48 20.77
C LEU A 250 -12.23 25.00 20.51
N GLY A 251 -12.25 25.42 19.23
CA GLY A 251 -12.18 26.83 18.84
C GLY A 251 -10.77 27.46 18.98
N LEU A 252 -9.73 26.68 19.26
CA LEU A 252 -8.37 27.17 19.49
C LEU A 252 -7.59 27.46 18.20
N ARG A 253 -8.16 27.24 17.02
CA ARG A 253 -7.45 27.36 15.73
C ARG A 253 -6.80 28.73 15.54
N SER A 254 -7.53 29.82 15.80
CA SER A 254 -6.99 31.19 15.64
C SER A 254 -5.85 31.44 16.63
N ARG A 255 -6.05 31.05 17.89
CA ARG A 255 -5.07 31.17 18.98
C ARG A 255 -3.79 30.38 18.69
N TYR A 256 -3.91 29.13 18.25
CA TYR A 256 -2.77 28.30 17.83
C TYR A 256 -1.94 28.94 16.70
N LEU A 257 -2.58 29.68 15.79
CA LEU A 257 -1.89 30.34 14.68
C LEU A 257 -1.24 31.67 15.08
N ARG A 258 -1.83 32.42 16.01
CA ARG A 258 -1.45 33.81 16.32
C ARG A 258 -0.74 33.98 17.67
N GLU A 259 -1.02 33.14 18.66
CA GLU A 259 -0.47 33.23 20.02
C GLU A 259 0.70 32.27 20.19
N ALA A 260 1.90 32.81 20.44
CA ALA A 260 3.13 32.03 20.59
C ALA A 260 3.04 31.01 21.74
N GLU A 261 2.49 31.42 22.90
CA GLU A 261 2.39 30.54 24.07
C GLU A 261 1.40 29.39 23.86
N THR A 262 0.21 29.67 23.31
CA THR A 262 -0.78 28.62 22.96
C THR A 262 -0.19 27.62 21.96
N LYS A 263 0.51 28.13 20.93
CA LYS A 263 1.18 27.29 19.94
C LYS A 263 2.27 26.42 20.55
N LYS A 264 3.08 27.00 21.44
CA LYS A 264 4.19 26.34 22.13
C LYS A 264 3.67 25.22 23.03
N VAL A 265 2.68 25.49 23.89
CA VAL A 265 2.09 24.48 24.78
C VAL A 265 1.50 23.30 23.99
N ILE A 266 0.75 23.57 22.91
CA ILE A 266 0.18 22.50 22.07
C ILE A 266 1.28 21.67 21.37
N LYS A 267 2.35 22.32 20.91
CA LYS A 267 3.48 21.60 20.31
C LYS A 267 4.26 20.78 21.32
N MET A 268 4.43 21.28 22.54
CA MET A 268 5.03 20.54 23.65
C MET A 268 4.18 19.33 24.04
N LEU A 269 2.85 19.47 24.05
CA LEU A 269 1.93 18.34 24.26
C LEU A 269 2.14 17.25 23.20
N MET A 270 2.25 17.60 21.92
CA MET A 270 2.58 16.62 20.87
C MET A 270 3.99 16.02 21.02
N ALA A 271 4.96 16.81 21.49
CA ALA A 271 6.34 16.37 21.71
C ALA A 271 6.49 15.35 22.86
N THR A 272 5.48 15.18 23.71
CA THR A 272 5.47 14.12 24.74
C THR A 272 5.61 12.71 24.17
N ALA A 273 5.34 12.53 22.87
CA ALA A 273 5.58 11.25 22.18
C ALA A 273 7.06 10.81 22.23
N PHE A 274 7.99 11.76 22.35
CA PHE A 274 9.44 11.49 22.40
C PHE A 274 9.98 11.23 23.81
N LEU A 275 9.14 11.32 24.84
CA LEU A 275 9.54 11.00 26.20
C LEU A 275 9.47 9.50 26.45
N PRO A 276 10.25 8.97 27.41
CA PRO A 276 10.01 7.65 27.97
C PRO A 276 8.54 7.51 28.40
N LEU A 277 7.91 6.37 28.06
CA LEU A 277 6.49 6.12 28.31
C LEU A 277 6.07 6.40 29.77
N ALA A 278 6.94 6.08 30.74
CA ALA A 278 6.69 6.27 32.17
C ALA A 278 6.63 7.75 32.60
N GLU A 279 7.24 8.65 31.83
CA GLU A 279 7.33 10.08 32.15
C GLU A 279 6.21 10.91 31.50
N VAL A 280 5.51 10.33 30.52
CA VAL A 280 4.40 10.98 29.81
C VAL A 280 3.35 11.56 30.77
N PRO A 281 2.87 10.85 31.81
CA PRO A 281 1.87 11.43 32.72
C PRO A 281 2.37 12.67 33.46
N ALA A 282 3.59 12.61 34.01
CA ALA A 282 4.20 13.74 34.71
C ALA A 282 4.42 14.93 33.76
N ALA A 283 4.78 14.68 32.51
CA ALA A 283 4.93 15.71 31.49
C ALA A 283 3.60 16.41 31.18
N VAL A 284 2.53 15.64 30.96
CA VAL A 284 1.21 16.18 30.63
C VAL A 284 0.66 17.01 31.80
N ASP A 285 0.85 16.57 33.05
CA ASP A 285 0.43 17.32 34.22
C ASP A 285 1.27 18.60 34.42
N LEU A 286 2.59 18.56 34.18
CA LEU A 286 3.44 19.75 34.20
C LEU A 286 2.95 20.80 33.21
N LEU A 287 2.66 20.40 31.97
CA LEU A 287 2.18 21.30 30.92
C LEU A 287 0.74 21.79 31.15
N GLY A 288 -0.06 21.00 31.86
CA GLY A 288 -1.47 21.27 32.12
C GLY A 288 -1.76 22.08 33.39
N ARG A 289 -0.76 22.36 34.24
CA ARG A 289 -1.00 22.93 35.59
C ARG A 289 -1.59 24.35 35.59
N ASP A 290 -1.16 25.20 34.65
CA ASP A 290 -1.50 26.64 34.61
C ASP A 290 -2.42 26.99 33.41
N VAL A 291 -2.93 25.99 32.69
CA VAL A 291 -3.79 26.23 31.52
C VAL A 291 -5.25 26.38 31.93
N THR A 292 -5.98 27.25 31.23
CA THR A 292 -7.41 27.53 31.51
C THR A 292 -8.25 27.48 30.23
N GLY A 293 -9.58 27.42 30.40
CA GLY A 293 -10.56 27.46 29.31
C GLY A 293 -10.38 26.32 28.30
N SER A 294 -10.50 26.63 27.01
CA SER A 294 -10.40 25.62 25.94
C SER A 294 -9.06 24.88 25.89
N VAL A 295 -7.97 25.46 26.41
CA VAL A 295 -6.68 24.76 26.49
C VAL A 295 -6.74 23.68 27.57
N ALA A 296 -7.32 23.96 28.74
CA ALA A 296 -7.54 22.93 29.76
C ALA A 296 -8.43 21.79 29.25
N ALA A 297 -9.47 22.10 28.47
CA ALA A 297 -10.31 21.09 27.83
C ALA A 297 -9.56 20.19 26.84
N LEU A 298 -8.53 20.73 26.15
CA LEU A 298 -7.66 19.93 25.29
C LEU A 298 -6.82 18.94 26.09
N PHE A 299 -6.27 19.35 27.24
CA PHE A 299 -5.50 18.46 28.12
C PHE A 299 -6.37 17.36 28.70
N GLN A 300 -7.60 17.68 29.11
CA GLN A 300 -8.54 16.67 29.60
C GLN A 300 -8.87 15.64 28.51
N TYR A 301 -9.20 16.10 27.30
CA TYR A 301 -9.36 15.22 26.14
C TYR A 301 -8.12 14.36 25.89
N PHE A 302 -6.92 14.94 26.00
CA PHE A 302 -5.68 14.21 25.77
C PHE A 302 -5.51 13.05 26.75
N ARG A 303 -5.79 13.28 28.05
CA ARG A 303 -5.77 12.22 29.06
C ARG A 303 -6.78 11.11 28.73
N ASP A 304 -8.03 11.49 28.47
CA ASP A 304 -9.13 10.53 28.30
C ASP A 304 -8.97 9.70 27.01
N GLU A 305 -8.52 10.34 25.93
CA GLU A 305 -8.45 9.71 24.61
C GLU A 305 -7.11 9.01 24.36
N TRP A 306 -6.00 9.61 24.79
CA TRP A 306 -4.65 9.19 24.38
C TRP A 306 -3.88 8.51 25.51
N MET A 307 -4.14 8.79 26.77
CA MET A 307 -3.38 8.22 27.90
C MET A 307 -4.00 6.97 28.52
N THR A 308 -4.87 6.28 27.80
CA THR A 308 -5.39 4.98 28.26
C THR A 308 -4.31 3.88 28.14
N PRO A 309 -4.34 2.82 28.98
CA PRO A 309 -3.31 1.78 28.97
C PRO A 309 -3.06 1.13 27.61
N ASN A 310 -4.12 0.99 26.80
CA ASN A 310 -4.03 0.36 25.47
C ASN A 310 -3.62 1.33 24.36
N ARG A 311 -3.75 2.64 24.58
CA ARG A 311 -3.51 3.65 23.54
C ARG A 311 -2.22 4.41 23.73
N MET A 312 -1.81 4.65 24.98
CA MET A 312 -0.58 5.36 25.30
C MET A 312 0.65 4.74 24.62
N PRO A 313 0.87 3.42 24.69
CA PRO A 313 2.00 2.78 24.02
C PRO A 313 1.92 2.79 22.49
N LEU A 314 0.74 3.03 21.90
CA LEU A 314 0.60 3.08 20.45
C LEU A 314 1.20 4.37 19.89
N TRP A 315 0.87 5.54 20.45
CA TRP A 315 1.39 6.81 19.93
C TRP A 315 2.73 7.22 20.54
N ASN A 316 3.08 6.71 21.73
CA ASN A 316 4.40 6.82 22.33
C ASN A 316 5.21 5.58 21.94
N GLY A 317 5.85 5.64 20.76
CA GLY A 317 6.73 4.58 20.29
C GLY A 317 8.21 4.91 20.54
N SER A 318 9.11 4.06 20.04
CA SER A 318 10.55 4.32 20.22
C SER A 318 10.96 5.65 19.59
N THR A 319 11.91 6.35 20.21
CA THR A 319 12.43 7.60 19.68
C THR A 319 12.91 7.43 18.23
N GLU A 320 13.57 6.30 17.93
CA GLU A 320 14.05 5.98 16.58
C GLU A 320 12.92 5.92 15.54
N THR A 321 11.83 5.21 15.84
CA THR A 321 10.69 5.08 14.92
C THR A 321 9.92 6.40 14.79
N LEU A 322 9.79 7.17 15.86
CA LEU A 322 9.17 8.50 15.82
C LEU A 322 10.02 9.50 15.01
N ILE A 323 11.35 9.42 15.13
CA ILE A 323 12.29 10.19 14.30
C ILE A 323 12.05 9.89 12.82
N GLN A 324 12.01 8.60 12.43
CA GLN A 324 11.74 8.18 11.05
C GLN A 324 10.41 8.75 10.51
N GLN A 325 9.39 8.83 11.38
CA GLN A 325 8.09 9.37 11.00
C GLN A 325 8.07 10.89 10.86
N VAL A 326 8.69 11.63 11.80
CA VAL A 326 8.78 13.10 11.75
C VAL A 326 9.50 13.58 10.50
N THR A 327 10.58 12.91 10.14
CA THR A 327 11.38 13.25 8.97
C THR A 327 10.63 12.93 7.67
N SER A 328 9.86 11.84 7.63
CA SER A 328 8.98 11.49 6.48
C SER A 328 7.91 12.56 6.19
N GLY A 329 7.39 13.21 7.23
CA GLY A 329 6.38 14.27 7.14
C GLY A 329 6.92 15.59 6.56
N ARG A 330 8.25 15.76 6.48
CA ARG A 330 8.91 16.93 5.87
C ARG A 330 9.04 16.82 4.35
N VAL A 331 8.78 15.65 3.75
CA VAL A 331 8.86 15.47 2.30
C VAL A 331 7.54 15.91 1.66
N THR A 332 7.53 17.11 1.09
CA THR A 332 6.44 17.52 0.20
C THR A 332 6.75 17.06 -1.22
N ALA A 333 5.73 16.84 -2.05
CA ALA A 333 5.94 16.48 -3.46
C ALA A 333 6.67 17.56 -4.30
N ASN A 334 7.10 18.68 -3.70
CA ASN A 334 7.94 19.68 -4.36
C ASN A 334 9.44 19.49 -4.13
N ASP A 335 9.88 18.55 -3.29
CA ASP A 335 11.30 18.41 -2.94
C ASP A 335 12.12 17.59 -3.96
N LEU A 336 11.60 17.39 -5.18
CA LEU A 336 12.30 16.73 -6.29
C LEU A 336 13.50 17.51 -6.85
N ARG A 337 14.00 18.54 -6.16
CA ARG A 337 15.17 19.29 -6.63
C ARG A 337 15.95 20.03 -5.54
N VAL A 338 16.18 19.41 -4.39
CA VAL A 338 17.28 19.82 -3.48
C VAL A 338 17.94 18.56 -2.93
N LYS A 339 19.26 18.46 -3.05
CA LYS A 339 20.06 17.37 -2.49
C LYS A 339 19.80 17.23 -0.98
N ASN A 340 19.87 16.00 -0.53
CA ASN A 340 19.16 15.39 0.60
C ASN A 340 19.67 15.75 2.02
N ASN A 341 19.96 17.02 2.36
CA ASN A 341 20.59 17.35 3.67
C ASN A 341 19.59 17.62 4.81
N LYS A 342 18.34 18.00 4.52
CA LYS A 342 17.38 18.44 5.56
C LYS A 342 16.75 17.31 6.36
N TYR A 343 16.76 16.07 5.85
CA TYR A 343 16.29 14.89 6.57
C TYR A 343 17.29 14.50 7.68
N GLU A 344 18.56 14.38 7.29
CA GLU A 344 19.64 13.97 8.18
C GLU A 344 19.86 14.98 9.30
N GLU A 345 19.82 16.29 9.00
CA GLU A 345 19.93 17.35 10.00
C GLU A 345 18.88 17.26 11.12
N VAL A 346 17.65 16.84 10.78
CA VAL A 346 16.53 16.77 11.73
C VAL A 346 16.63 15.53 12.59
N GLN A 347 16.98 14.41 11.97
CA GLN A 347 17.28 13.18 12.68
C GLN A 347 18.43 13.42 13.67
N LEU A 348 19.54 14.01 13.22
CA LEU A 348 20.67 14.34 14.07
C LEU A 348 20.29 15.27 15.23
N ARG A 349 19.46 16.30 14.97
CA ARG A 349 19.02 17.24 16.02
C ARG A 349 18.13 16.58 17.06
N ILE A 350 17.12 15.81 16.65
CA ILE A 350 16.23 15.12 17.60
C ILE A 350 17.01 14.07 18.40
N THR A 351 17.89 13.31 17.75
CA THR A 351 18.78 12.35 18.43
C THR A 351 19.68 13.05 19.45
N ALA A 352 20.30 14.18 19.09
CA ALA A 352 21.15 14.94 20.01
C ALA A 352 20.35 15.47 21.21
N LEU A 353 19.17 16.05 20.97
CA LEU A 353 18.29 16.53 22.05
C LEU A 353 17.83 15.41 22.98
N THR A 354 17.59 14.21 22.44
CA THR A 354 17.21 13.04 23.24
C THR A 354 18.41 12.56 24.07
N ALA A 355 19.60 12.47 23.49
CA ALA A 355 20.80 12.09 24.23
C ALA A 355 21.14 13.12 25.34
N GLU A 356 20.95 14.41 25.08
CA GLU A 356 21.10 15.47 26.09
C GLU A 356 20.08 15.32 27.23
N TYR A 357 18.84 14.91 26.91
CA TYR A 357 17.79 14.65 27.90
C TYR A 357 18.10 13.41 28.75
N ASP A 358 18.41 12.29 28.10
CA ASP A 358 18.77 11.03 28.77
C ASP A 358 20.03 11.17 29.63
N GLY A 359 20.97 12.02 29.20
CA GLY A 359 22.17 12.36 29.96
C GLY A 359 21.96 13.37 31.10
N GLY A 360 20.72 13.81 31.35
CA GLY A 360 20.36 14.73 32.43
C GLY A 360 20.78 16.20 32.22
N THR A 361 21.29 16.55 31.03
CA THR A 361 21.74 17.93 30.72
C THR A 361 20.59 18.87 30.39
N ARG A 362 19.40 18.33 30.12
CA ARG A 362 18.15 19.08 29.92
C ARG A 362 17.09 18.62 30.90
N THR A 363 16.33 19.58 31.42
CA THR A 363 15.06 19.25 32.09
C THR A 363 14.02 18.80 31.07
N MET A 364 13.00 18.06 31.51
CA MET A 364 11.88 17.63 30.68
C MET A 364 11.23 18.79 29.92
N GLU A 365 11.04 19.93 30.59
CA GLU A 365 10.47 21.12 29.98
C GLU A 365 11.39 21.71 28.89
N GLN A 366 12.70 21.75 29.12
CA GLN A 366 13.68 22.22 28.15
C GLN A 366 13.75 21.31 26.92
N PHE A 367 13.70 20.00 27.13
CA PHE A 367 13.65 19.01 26.04
C PHE A 367 12.38 19.17 25.20
N LEU A 368 11.19 19.18 25.82
CA LEU A 368 9.92 19.34 25.13
C LEU A 368 9.85 20.68 24.36
N LYS A 369 10.36 21.77 24.93
CA LYS A 369 10.48 23.06 24.24
C LYS A 369 11.35 22.96 23.00
N ALA A 370 12.49 22.27 23.07
CA ALA A 370 13.41 22.12 21.95
C ALA A 370 12.80 21.27 20.81
N ILE A 371 12.22 20.12 21.15
CA ILE A 371 11.59 19.21 20.18
C ILE A 371 10.37 19.84 19.52
N ALA A 372 9.59 20.64 20.25
CA ALA A 372 8.41 21.35 19.73
C ALA A 372 8.70 22.20 18.47
N TYR A 373 9.93 22.72 18.31
CA TYR A 373 10.33 23.45 17.11
C TYR A 373 10.47 22.54 15.88
N ASP A 374 10.88 21.30 16.08
CA ASP A 374 11.11 20.31 15.03
C ASP A 374 9.88 19.49 14.66
N VAL A 375 8.80 19.57 15.46
CA VAL A 375 7.51 18.95 15.12
C VAL A 375 6.93 19.60 13.85
N PRO A 376 6.80 18.83 12.74
CA PRO A 376 6.28 19.35 11.49
C PRO A 376 4.81 19.72 11.64
N GLN A 377 4.42 20.87 11.07
CA GLN A 377 3.00 21.19 10.94
C GLN A 377 2.43 20.32 9.83
N PRO A 378 1.31 19.60 10.03
CA PRO A 378 0.65 18.88 8.95
C PRO A 378 0.05 19.88 7.96
N ALA A 379 0.84 20.31 6.97
CA ALA A 379 0.39 21.19 5.91
C ALA A 379 -0.41 20.39 4.87
N LYS A 380 -1.59 20.95 4.52
CA LYS A 380 -2.57 20.56 3.48
C LYS A 380 -2.06 19.55 2.43
N ARG A 381 -2.38 18.25 2.60
CA ARG A 381 -2.00 17.17 1.67
C ARG A 381 -3.13 16.55 0.84
N VAL A 382 -4.32 17.15 0.85
CA VAL A 382 -5.51 16.57 0.17
C VAL A 382 -5.43 16.59 -1.37
N ARG A 383 -4.63 17.48 -2.00
CA ARG A 383 -4.59 17.61 -3.48
C ARG A 383 -3.52 16.78 -4.19
N ARG A 384 -2.52 16.24 -3.47
CA ARG A 384 -1.33 15.60 -4.08
C ARG A 384 -1.31 14.08 -3.99
N HIS A 385 -1.97 13.49 -2.99
CA HIS A 385 -2.25 12.05 -3.00
C HIS A 385 -3.06 11.67 -4.26
N ALA A 386 -3.95 12.57 -4.71
CA ALA A 386 -4.64 12.48 -6.01
C ALA A 386 -3.69 12.49 -7.22
N ALA A 387 -2.50 13.10 -7.16
CA ALA A 387 -1.54 13.07 -8.26
C ALA A 387 -0.77 11.73 -8.34
N ALA A 388 -0.36 11.18 -7.19
CA ALA A 388 0.22 9.84 -7.12
C ALA A 388 -0.80 8.78 -7.53
N CYS A 389 -2.03 8.88 -7.03
CA CYS A 389 -3.13 8.02 -7.47
C CYS A 389 -3.56 8.25 -8.92
N ARG A 390 -3.44 9.47 -9.50
CA ARG A 390 -3.64 9.69 -10.95
C ARG A 390 -2.64 8.86 -11.77
N GLN A 391 -1.38 8.82 -11.34
CA GLN A 391 -0.36 8.00 -11.98
C GLN A 391 -0.64 6.49 -11.79
N THR A 392 -1.05 6.07 -10.59
CA THR A 392 -1.36 4.67 -10.27
C THR A 392 -2.65 4.19 -10.94
N ALA A 393 -3.71 5.00 -10.99
CA ALA A 393 -4.97 4.70 -11.68
C ALA A 393 -4.79 4.64 -13.20
N ALA A 394 -3.96 5.52 -13.77
CA ALA A 394 -3.52 5.42 -15.16
C ALA A 394 -2.73 4.12 -15.43
N ASN A 395 -1.86 3.72 -14.50
CA ASN A 395 -1.10 2.47 -14.59
C ASN A 395 -1.96 1.21 -14.38
N LEU A 396 -3.08 1.31 -13.66
CA LEU A 396 -4.03 0.23 -13.38
C LEU A 396 -5.23 0.21 -14.35
N SER A 397 -5.33 1.16 -15.29
CA SER A 397 -6.47 1.30 -16.23
C SER A 397 -7.83 1.40 -15.52
N ILE A 398 -7.86 2.07 -14.37
CA ILE A 398 -9.08 2.35 -13.62
C ILE A 398 -9.61 3.71 -14.09
N LYS A 399 -10.81 3.76 -14.68
CA LYS A 399 -11.52 5.02 -14.98
C LYS A 399 -11.88 5.68 -13.65
N CYS A 400 -11.31 6.84 -13.35
CA CYS A 400 -11.77 7.73 -12.29
C CYS A 400 -12.60 8.85 -12.94
N ASP A 401 -13.91 8.89 -12.70
CA ASP A 401 -14.73 10.06 -12.99
C ASP A 401 -14.41 11.15 -11.97
N LEU A 402 -14.02 12.34 -12.44
CA LEU A 402 -13.29 13.36 -11.66
C LEU A 402 -13.86 14.77 -11.81
N ASP A 403 -15.18 14.94 -11.73
CA ASP A 403 -15.83 16.26 -11.83
C ASP A 403 -16.15 16.94 -10.49
N CYS A 404 -15.72 16.41 -9.34
CA CYS A 404 -16.08 16.99 -8.02
C CYS A 404 -15.04 17.92 -7.37
N TYR A 405 -14.00 18.39 -8.08
CA TYR A 405 -12.88 19.12 -7.47
C TYR A 405 -13.01 20.66 -7.40
N SER A 406 -14.18 21.25 -7.65
CA SER A 406 -14.34 22.71 -7.66
C SER A 406 -14.80 23.36 -6.36
N ASN A 407 -15.47 22.69 -5.42
CA ASN A 407 -16.06 23.39 -4.26
C ASN A 407 -15.79 22.72 -2.91
N ALA A 408 -14.68 23.11 -2.25
CA ALA A 408 -14.51 23.06 -0.78
C ALA A 408 -13.17 23.72 -0.40
N ILE A 409 -13.17 25.05 -0.28
CA ILE A 409 -12.30 25.82 0.63
C ILE A 409 -13.22 26.72 1.43
#